data_AF-A0A958YYM3-F1
#
_entry.id   AF-A0A958YYM3-F1
#
_cell.length_a   1.000
_cell.length_b   1.000
_cell.length_c   1.000
_cell.angle_alpha   90.00
_cell.angle_beta   90.00
_cell.angle_gamma   90.00
#
_symmetry.space_group_name_H-M   'P 1'
#
loop_
_entity.id
_entity.type
_entity.pdbx_description
1 polymer ?
#
loop_
_entity_poly.entity_id
_entity_poly.type
_entity_poly.pdbx_seq_one_letter_code
_entity_poly.pdbx_strand_id
1 'polypeptide(L)'
;METKEKIQNLVSDWLSNERWKGIERPYTAEEVIKLRGSYTIDYSVARMGAEKLWKKLNSQDFVAGLGALTGNQAVQEVDAGLEAIYLSGWQVAADANLAGEMYPDQSLYPANSVPQVVKRINNALLRADQIQSVNGIKDKKDYLVPIIADAEAGFGGNLNAFELMKSMIESGASAVHFEDQLSSAKKCGHLGGKVLVPTQEAINKLVAARLAADVMGVPTLIIARTDADAANLITSDIDERDRKFIMGNERTSEGFYYVKNGVEQGIDRGLSYAPYADLLWMETSTP
;
A
#
# COMPACT_ATOMS: atom_id res chain seq x y z
N MET A 1 -5.94 30.56 -4.58
CA MET A 1 -7.05 29.68 -5.02
C MET A 1 -8.06 29.60 -3.90
N GLU A 2 -9.28 30.07 -4.15
CA GLU A 2 -10.37 30.00 -3.16
C GLU A 2 -10.78 28.54 -2.90
N THR A 3 -11.36 28.25 -1.73
CA THR A 3 -11.77 26.88 -1.35
C THR A 3 -12.72 26.26 -2.38
N LYS A 4 -13.65 27.05 -2.93
CA LYS A 4 -14.62 26.60 -3.94
C LYS A 4 -13.94 26.14 -5.23
N GLU A 5 -12.93 26.87 -5.68
CA GLU A 5 -12.14 26.55 -6.87
C GLU A 5 -11.30 25.27 -6.67
N LYS A 6 -10.72 25.08 -5.47
CA LYS A 6 -10.03 23.82 -5.10
C LYS A 6 -10.94 22.61 -5.20
N ILE A 7 -12.18 22.72 -4.72
CA ILE A 7 -13.16 21.64 -4.76
C ILE A 7 -13.55 21.35 -6.22
N GLN A 8 -13.85 22.38 -7.01
CA GLN A 8 -14.22 22.21 -8.43
C GLN A 8 -13.11 21.57 -9.26
N ASN A 9 -11.86 21.98 -9.05
CA ASN A 9 -10.71 21.40 -9.74
C ASN A 9 -10.54 19.92 -9.40
N LEU A 10 -10.70 19.55 -8.12
CA LEU A 10 -10.60 18.16 -7.68
C LEU A 10 -11.74 17.29 -8.24
N VAL A 11 -12.97 17.81 -8.25
CA VAL A 11 -14.12 17.13 -8.87
C VAL A 11 -13.89 16.92 -10.37
N SER A 12 -13.40 17.95 -11.08
CA SER A 12 -13.10 17.84 -12.50
C SER A 12 -12.00 16.81 -12.77
N ASP A 13 -10.94 16.79 -11.97
CA ASP A 13 -9.87 15.79 -12.09
C ASP A 13 -10.41 14.37 -11.92
N TRP A 14 -11.16 14.10 -10.85
CA TRP A 14 -11.75 12.77 -10.60
C TRP A 14 -12.69 12.29 -11.70
N LEU A 15 -13.44 13.19 -12.35
CA LEU A 15 -14.40 12.84 -13.39
C LEU A 15 -13.78 12.68 -14.79
N SER A 16 -12.69 13.39 -15.08
CA SER A 16 -12.15 13.48 -16.44
C SER A 16 -10.80 12.81 -16.64
N ASN A 17 -10.04 12.57 -15.57
CA ASN A 17 -8.72 11.96 -15.66
C ASN A 17 -8.84 10.43 -15.69
N GLU A 18 -8.33 9.80 -16.75
CA GLU A 18 -8.34 8.34 -16.92
C GLU A 18 -7.66 7.60 -15.76
N ARG A 19 -6.74 8.26 -15.01
CA ARG A 19 -6.14 7.71 -13.77
C ARG A 19 -7.19 7.24 -12.76
N TRP A 20 -8.37 7.85 -12.73
CA TRP A 20 -9.41 7.60 -11.73
C TRP A 20 -10.57 6.76 -12.24
N LYS A 21 -10.49 6.27 -13.47
CA LYS A 21 -11.54 5.44 -14.06
C LYS A 21 -11.77 4.17 -13.25
N GLY A 22 -13.01 3.98 -12.80
CA GLY A 22 -13.42 2.83 -11.99
C GLY A 22 -13.07 2.92 -10.50
N ILE A 23 -12.45 4.01 -10.05
CA ILE A 23 -12.13 4.22 -8.62
C ILE A 23 -13.30 4.89 -7.91
N GLU A 24 -13.87 4.19 -6.93
CA GLU A 24 -14.90 4.70 -6.04
C GLU A 24 -14.31 5.42 -4.83
N ARG A 25 -15.00 6.50 -4.42
CA ARG A 25 -14.72 7.25 -3.21
C ARG A 25 -16.02 7.43 -2.43
N PRO A 26 -16.18 6.81 -1.24
CA PRO A 26 -17.35 7.00 -0.40
C PRO A 26 -17.26 8.31 0.42
N TYR A 27 -16.66 9.34 -0.16
CA TYR A 27 -16.49 10.68 0.40
C TYR A 27 -16.37 11.69 -0.74
N THR A 28 -16.50 12.96 -0.41
CA THR A 28 -16.59 14.08 -1.36
C THR A 28 -15.27 14.83 -1.47
N ALA A 29 -15.09 15.55 -2.59
CA ALA A 29 -13.97 16.48 -2.75
C ALA A 29 -13.99 17.60 -1.69
N GLU A 30 -15.17 18.00 -1.20
CA GLU A 30 -15.30 18.97 -0.12
C GLU A 30 -14.67 18.46 1.19
N GLU A 31 -14.93 17.20 1.56
CA GLU A 31 -14.31 16.58 2.73
C GLU A 31 -12.79 16.51 2.61
N VAL A 32 -12.27 16.17 1.42
CA VAL A 32 -10.83 16.19 1.14
C VAL A 32 -10.24 17.58 1.36
N ILE A 33 -10.83 18.61 0.76
CA ILE A 33 -10.31 19.99 0.89
C ILE A 33 -10.41 20.50 2.32
N LYS A 34 -11.46 20.12 3.07
CA LYS A 34 -11.62 20.44 4.49
C LYS A 34 -10.50 19.84 5.34
N LEU A 35 -10.06 18.62 5.03
CA LEU A 35 -8.99 17.93 5.76
C LEU A 35 -7.57 18.37 5.36
N ARG A 36 -7.41 18.98 4.18
CA ARG A 36 -6.10 19.39 3.64
C ARG A 36 -5.42 20.54 4.38
N GLY A 37 -6.18 21.31 5.17
CA GLY A 37 -5.65 22.49 5.87
C GLY A 37 -5.37 23.67 4.93
N SER A 38 -4.67 24.68 5.45
CA SER A 38 -4.48 25.98 4.77
C SER A 38 -3.24 26.04 3.87
N TYR A 39 -2.22 25.22 4.15
CA TYR A 39 -0.94 25.26 3.45
C TYR A 39 -0.91 24.28 2.28
N THR A 40 -0.27 24.69 1.18
CA THR A 40 0.03 23.80 0.07
C THR A 40 1.42 23.22 0.31
N ILE A 41 1.49 21.92 0.60
CA ILE A 41 2.74 21.17 0.74
C ILE A 41 2.88 20.30 -0.52
N ASP A 42 4.05 20.29 -1.11
CA ASP A 42 4.33 19.46 -2.28
C ASP A 42 5.09 18.19 -1.90
N TYR A 43 4.72 17.07 -2.52
CA TYR A 43 5.29 15.75 -2.28
C TYR A 43 5.85 15.20 -3.60
N SER A 44 6.80 15.93 -4.18
CA SER A 44 7.20 15.75 -5.58
C SER A 44 7.73 14.34 -5.88
N VAL A 45 8.51 13.75 -4.96
CA VAL A 45 9.06 12.39 -5.12
C VAL A 45 7.93 11.35 -5.22
N ALA A 46 6.97 11.39 -4.31
CA ALA A 46 5.81 10.48 -4.34
C ALA A 46 4.98 10.67 -5.61
N ARG A 47 4.72 11.92 -6.01
CA ARG A 47 3.95 12.23 -7.24
C ARG A 47 4.64 11.68 -8.48
N MET A 48 5.92 12.02 -8.69
CA MET A 48 6.68 11.56 -9.85
C MET A 48 6.78 10.03 -9.90
N GLY A 49 7.01 9.40 -8.75
CA GLY A 49 7.07 7.93 -8.66
C GLY A 49 5.72 7.27 -8.97
N ALA A 50 4.62 7.79 -8.43
CA ALA A 50 3.27 7.28 -8.69
C ALA A 50 2.86 7.43 -10.15
N GLU A 51 3.10 8.60 -10.76
CA GLU A 51 2.83 8.85 -12.18
C GLU A 51 3.66 7.94 -13.08
N LYS A 52 4.94 7.73 -12.73
CA LYS A 52 5.84 6.83 -13.46
C LYS A 52 5.38 5.39 -13.37
N LEU A 53 4.99 4.91 -12.17
CA LEU A 53 4.48 3.56 -11.99
C LEU A 53 3.18 3.34 -12.77
N TRP A 54 2.23 4.28 -12.69
CA TRP A 54 0.99 4.21 -13.45
C TRP A 54 1.25 4.11 -14.95
N LYS A 55 2.15 4.95 -15.49
CA LYS A 55 2.53 4.90 -16.90
C LYS A 55 3.10 3.54 -17.27
N LYS A 56 4.05 3.02 -16.48
CA LYS A 56 4.69 1.72 -16.73
C LYS A 56 3.67 0.58 -16.76
N LEU A 57 2.79 0.49 -15.76
CA LEU A 57 1.75 -0.54 -15.67
C LEU A 57 0.76 -0.53 -16.85
N ASN A 58 0.57 0.62 -17.49
CA ASN A 58 -0.33 0.77 -18.64
C ASN A 58 0.40 0.70 -20.00
N SER A 59 1.74 0.63 -20.02
CA SER A 59 2.52 0.68 -21.27
C SER A 59 3.48 -0.50 -21.46
N GLN A 60 3.71 -1.29 -20.40
CA GLN A 60 4.60 -2.45 -20.40
C GLN A 60 3.80 -3.72 -20.11
N ASP A 61 4.34 -4.88 -20.47
CA ASP A 61 3.70 -6.18 -20.18
C ASP A 61 3.67 -6.48 -18.67
N PHE A 62 4.70 -6.06 -17.94
CA PHE A 62 4.80 -6.17 -16.49
C PHE A 62 5.81 -5.16 -15.94
N VAL A 63 5.73 -4.91 -14.62
CA VAL A 63 6.74 -4.18 -13.85
C VAL A 63 7.24 -5.11 -12.75
N ALA A 64 8.54 -5.29 -12.67
CA ALA A 64 9.17 -6.16 -11.67
C ALA A 64 10.15 -5.35 -10.79
N GLY A 65 10.25 -5.77 -9.53
CA GLY A 65 11.20 -5.25 -8.55
C GLY A 65 11.60 -6.35 -7.57
N LEU A 66 12.71 -6.14 -6.86
CA LEU A 66 13.16 -7.02 -5.79
C LEU A 66 12.96 -6.32 -4.43
N GLY A 67 12.97 -7.11 -3.37
CA GLY A 67 12.87 -6.61 -1.99
C GLY A 67 14.17 -5.94 -1.54
N ALA A 68 14.15 -4.61 -1.37
CA ALA A 68 15.27 -3.84 -0.86
C ALA A 68 15.00 -3.35 0.57
N LEU A 69 15.90 -3.66 1.52
CA LEU A 69 15.85 -3.17 2.90
C LEU A 69 16.90 -2.08 3.20
N THR A 70 17.74 -1.75 2.22
CA THR A 70 18.73 -0.66 2.29
C THR A 70 18.74 0.16 1.01
N GLY A 71 19.20 1.42 1.12
CA GLY A 71 19.36 2.28 -0.06
C GLY A 71 20.40 1.77 -1.08
N ASN A 72 21.47 1.11 -0.64
CA ASN A 72 22.48 0.58 -1.57
C ASN A 72 21.96 -0.63 -2.36
N GLN A 73 21.15 -1.50 -1.75
CA GLN A 73 20.48 -2.57 -2.50
C GLN A 73 19.63 -1.97 -3.63
N ALA A 74 18.80 -0.97 -3.32
CA ALA A 74 17.98 -0.30 -4.32
C ALA A 74 18.81 0.37 -5.43
N VAL A 75 19.94 1.01 -5.10
CA VAL A 75 20.85 1.55 -6.13
C VAL A 75 21.39 0.44 -7.02
N GLN A 76 21.81 -0.70 -6.46
CA GLN A 76 22.32 -1.82 -7.23
C GLN A 76 21.23 -2.50 -8.09
N GLU A 77 19.99 -2.57 -7.60
CA GLU A 77 18.83 -3.05 -8.35
C GLU A 77 18.59 -2.20 -9.61
N VAL A 78 18.57 -0.88 -9.46
CA VAL A 78 18.49 0.04 -10.62
C VAL A 78 19.70 -0.08 -11.51
N ASP A 79 20.90 -0.23 -10.94
CA ASP A 79 22.11 -0.40 -11.73
C ASP A 79 22.08 -1.67 -12.59
N ALA A 80 21.45 -2.73 -12.08
CA ALA A 80 21.21 -3.99 -12.78
C ALA A 80 20.05 -3.92 -13.80
N GLY A 81 19.32 -2.80 -13.86
CA GLY A 81 18.27 -2.55 -14.85
C GLY A 81 16.85 -2.76 -14.34
N LEU A 82 16.63 -2.94 -13.02
CA LEU A 82 15.29 -2.97 -12.46
C LEU A 82 14.66 -1.57 -12.47
N GLU A 83 13.37 -1.53 -12.80
CA GLU A 83 12.65 -0.27 -13.03
C GLU A 83 11.67 0.10 -11.92
N ALA A 84 11.65 -0.68 -10.83
CA ALA A 84 10.88 -0.46 -9.62
C ALA A 84 11.54 -1.17 -8.43
N ILE A 85 11.28 -0.66 -7.22
CA ILE A 85 11.76 -1.24 -5.96
C ILE A 85 10.56 -1.74 -5.16
N TYR A 86 10.65 -2.95 -4.62
CA TYR A 86 9.72 -3.44 -3.62
C TYR A 86 10.32 -3.26 -2.23
N LEU A 87 9.58 -2.69 -1.30
CA LEU A 87 9.99 -2.55 0.09
C LEU A 87 9.11 -3.43 0.98
N SER A 88 9.66 -4.59 1.35
CA SER A 88 8.97 -5.62 2.12
C SER A 88 8.88 -5.27 3.62
N GLY A 89 7.69 -5.37 4.20
CA GLY A 89 7.46 -5.25 5.64
C GLY A 89 8.17 -6.36 6.43
N TRP A 90 8.19 -7.58 5.88
CA TRP A 90 8.95 -8.71 6.42
C TRP A 90 10.45 -8.41 6.55
N GLN A 91 11.08 -7.84 5.51
CA GLN A 91 12.52 -7.52 5.57
C GLN A 91 12.79 -6.39 6.59
N VAL A 92 11.88 -5.43 6.70
CA VAL A 92 11.95 -4.37 7.72
C VAL A 92 11.82 -4.95 9.12
N ALA A 93 10.85 -5.84 9.36
CA ALA A 93 10.72 -6.56 10.63
C ALA A 93 12.00 -7.33 10.98
N ALA A 94 12.59 -8.03 10.01
CA ALA A 94 13.75 -8.87 10.23
C ALA A 94 15.03 -8.07 10.54
N ASP A 95 15.31 -6.97 9.84
CA ASP A 95 16.67 -6.37 9.86
C ASP A 95 16.75 -4.85 9.59
N ALA A 96 15.63 -4.12 9.49
CA ALA A 96 15.69 -2.69 9.14
C ALA A 96 14.69 -1.79 9.86
N ASN A 97 14.06 -2.26 10.94
CA ASN A 97 13.07 -1.48 11.69
C ASN A 97 13.69 -0.55 12.74
N LEU A 98 12.88 0.41 13.20
CA LEU A 98 13.34 1.45 14.14
C LEU A 98 13.44 1.00 15.59
N ALA A 99 12.94 -0.18 15.95
CA ALA A 99 13.22 -0.73 17.28
C ALA A 99 14.65 -1.28 17.36
N GLY A 100 15.31 -1.54 16.22
CA GLY A 100 16.64 -2.15 16.18
C GLY A 100 16.64 -3.62 16.59
N GLU A 101 15.48 -4.27 16.55
CA GLU A 101 15.28 -5.66 16.97
C GLU A 101 15.02 -6.54 15.74
N MET A 102 15.41 -7.81 15.82
CA MET A 102 15.04 -8.82 14.81
C MET A 102 13.66 -9.37 15.15
N TYR A 103 12.66 -9.09 14.32
CA TYR A 103 11.29 -9.58 14.49
C TYR A 103 10.87 -10.59 13.42
N PRO A 104 9.97 -11.53 13.77
CA PRO A 104 9.14 -12.19 12.77
C PRO A 104 8.12 -11.20 12.19
N ASP A 105 7.56 -11.58 11.05
CA ASP A 105 6.59 -10.77 10.34
C ASP A 105 5.18 -10.88 10.92
N GLN A 106 4.95 -10.11 12.00
CA GLN A 106 3.71 -10.04 12.77
C GLN A 106 3.39 -8.60 13.20
N SER A 107 3.78 -7.61 12.39
CA SER A 107 3.56 -6.17 12.64
C SER A 107 4.03 -5.67 14.03
N LEU A 108 5.11 -6.25 14.58
CA LEU A 108 5.63 -5.93 15.93
C LEU A 108 6.43 -4.62 15.99
N TYR A 109 6.96 -4.19 14.85
CA TYR A 109 7.86 -3.04 14.78
C TYR A 109 7.12 -1.70 14.81
N PRO A 110 7.78 -0.58 15.18
CA PRO A 110 7.16 0.75 15.15
C PRO A 110 6.62 1.11 13.76
N ALA A 111 5.35 1.54 13.67
CA ALA A 111 4.65 1.76 12.40
C ALA A 111 5.34 2.73 11.43
N ASN A 112 6.21 3.61 11.92
CA ASN A 112 7.01 4.53 11.11
C ASN A 112 8.29 3.90 10.51
N SER A 113 8.55 2.59 10.71
CA SER A 113 9.76 1.92 10.23
C SER A 113 9.83 1.83 8.71
N VAL A 114 8.79 1.31 8.06
CA VAL A 114 8.76 1.21 6.58
C VAL A 114 8.86 2.60 5.94
N PRO A 115 8.11 3.66 6.36
CA PRO A 115 8.33 5.02 5.88
C PRO A 115 9.79 5.50 5.97
N GLN A 116 10.50 5.22 7.08
CA GLN A 116 11.92 5.60 7.17
C GLN A 116 12.81 4.86 6.15
N VAL A 117 12.51 3.60 5.85
CA VAL A 117 13.26 2.86 4.82
C VAL A 117 12.92 3.35 3.41
N VAL A 118 11.65 3.71 3.11
CA VAL A 118 11.28 4.40 1.86
C VAL A 118 12.13 5.67 1.68
N LYS A 119 12.20 6.51 2.72
CA LYS A 119 12.99 7.75 2.70
C LYS A 119 14.48 7.46 2.50
N ARG A 120 15.02 6.42 3.16
CA ARG A 120 16.42 5.99 3.01
C ARG A 120 16.73 5.57 1.57
N ILE A 121 15.83 4.81 0.94
CA ILE A 121 15.98 4.37 -0.45
C ILE A 121 15.94 5.58 -1.40
N ASN A 122 14.94 6.44 -1.27
CA ASN A 122 14.85 7.66 -2.08
C ASN A 122 16.10 8.54 -1.96
N ASN A 123 16.63 8.72 -0.74
CA ASN A 123 17.87 9.48 -0.53
C ASN A 123 19.08 8.85 -1.24
N ALA A 124 19.19 7.52 -1.27
CA ALA A 124 20.28 6.83 -1.95
C ALA A 124 20.17 6.96 -3.48
N LEU A 125 18.96 6.77 -4.02
CA LEU A 125 18.67 6.94 -5.45
C LEU A 125 18.94 8.38 -5.92
N LEU A 126 18.48 9.37 -5.16
CA LEU A 126 18.76 10.79 -5.46
C LEU A 126 20.24 11.11 -5.38
N ARG A 127 20.99 10.49 -4.45
CA ARG A 127 22.45 10.65 -4.40
C ARG A 127 23.12 10.05 -5.63
N ALA A 128 22.68 8.89 -6.10
CA ALA A 128 23.20 8.26 -7.31
C ALA A 128 22.96 9.14 -8.55
N ASP A 129 21.77 9.74 -8.67
CA ASP A 129 21.47 10.71 -9.74
C ASP A 129 22.33 11.98 -9.68
N GLN A 130 22.58 12.51 -8.48
CA GLN A 130 23.49 13.65 -8.30
C GLN A 130 24.91 13.33 -8.76
N ILE A 131 25.43 12.14 -8.42
CA ILE A 131 26.75 11.67 -8.85
C ILE A 131 26.79 11.54 -10.38
N GLN A 132 25.75 10.95 -10.97
CA GLN A 132 25.59 10.83 -12.42
C GLN A 132 25.63 12.20 -13.11
N SER A 133 24.96 13.19 -12.53
CA SER A 133 24.90 14.56 -13.05
C SER A 133 26.25 15.27 -12.98
N VAL A 134 26.96 15.17 -11.85
CA VAL A 134 28.28 15.81 -11.67
C VAL A 134 29.36 15.19 -12.58
N ASN A 135 29.29 13.87 -12.78
CA ASN A 135 30.24 13.16 -13.64
C ASN A 135 29.96 13.33 -15.15
N GLY A 136 28.88 14.02 -15.53
CA GLY A 136 28.54 14.26 -16.94
C GLY A 136 28.28 12.97 -17.72
N ILE A 137 27.75 11.93 -17.07
CA ILE A 137 27.42 10.65 -17.70
C ILE A 137 26.39 10.89 -18.82
N LYS A 138 26.70 10.44 -20.04
CA LYS A 138 25.85 10.63 -21.22
C LYS A 138 24.64 9.69 -21.22
N ASP A 139 24.88 8.42 -20.93
CA ASP A 139 23.84 7.39 -20.87
C ASP A 139 23.26 7.36 -19.46
N LYS A 140 22.36 8.31 -19.19
CA LYS A 140 21.75 8.48 -17.87
C LYS A 140 20.80 7.34 -17.54
N LYS A 141 21.01 6.71 -16.39
CA LYS A 141 20.03 5.86 -15.73
C LYS A 141 18.99 6.73 -15.03
N ASP A 142 17.74 6.28 -15.06
CA ASP A 142 16.66 6.88 -14.29
C ASP A 142 16.68 6.30 -12.88
N TYR A 143 17.39 6.94 -11.96
CA TYR A 143 17.49 6.46 -10.58
C TYR A 143 16.21 6.65 -9.77
N LEU A 144 15.34 7.59 -10.15
CA LEU A 144 14.11 7.85 -9.40
C LEU A 144 13.01 6.86 -9.79
N VAL A 145 13.28 5.57 -9.64
CA VAL A 145 12.32 4.49 -9.91
C VAL A 145 11.21 4.47 -8.84
N PRO A 146 10.01 3.95 -9.17
CA PRO A 146 8.93 3.86 -8.20
C PRO A 146 9.24 2.89 -7.05
N ILE A 147 8.81 3.24 -5.84
CA ILE A 147 8.87 2.37 -4.66
C ILE A 147 7.46 1.90 -4.31
N ILE A 148 7.27 0.58 -4.28
CA ILE A 148 6.06 -0.08 -3.81
C ILE A 148 6.31 -0.56 -2.38
N ALA A 149 5.59 0.00 -1.41
CA ALA A 149 5.87 -0.19 0.01
C ALA A 149 4.76 -0.97 0.73
N ASP A 150 5.19 -1.79 1.70
CA ASP A 150 4.33 -2.57 2.58
C ASP A 150 3.75 -1.74 3.72
N ALA A 151 2.42 -1.60 3.78
CA ALA A 151 1.73 -0.97 4.91
C ALA A 151 1.06 -1.98 5.84
N GLU A 152 1.38 -3.27 5.71
CA GLU A 152 0.83 -4.35 6.51
C GLU A 152 -0.72 -4.30 6.48
N ALA A 153 -1.36 -4.54 7.61
CA ALA A 153 -2.77 -4.25 7.82
C ALA A 153 -3.02 -2.84 8.41
N GLY A 154 -2.08 -1.90 8.28
CA GLY A 154 -2.25 -0.50 8.73
C GLY A 154 -2.04 -0.25 10.23
N PHE A 155 -1.46 -1.20 10.97
CA PHE A 155 -1.08 -1.05 12.40
C PHE A 155 -2.23 -0.62 13.34
N GLY A 156 -3.46 -1.05 13.05
CA GLY A 156 -4.62 -0.75 13.88
C GLY A 156 -5.87 -0.45 13.06
N GLY A 157 -6.56 0.64 13.41
CA GLY A 157 -7.81 1.06 12.78
C GLY A 157 -7.60 2.01 11.59
N ASN A 158 -8.70 2.58 11.11
CA ASN A 158 -8.69 3.47 9.93
C ASN A 158 -7.79 4.70 10.10
N LEU A 159 -7.68 5.27 11.30
CA LEU A 159 -6.81 6.42 11.57
C LEU A 159 -5.33 6.04 11.51
N ASN A 160 -4.96 4.83 11.95
CA ASN A 160 -3.60 4.32 11.82
C ASN A 160 -3.25 4.14 10.34
N ALA A 161 -4.15 3.54 9.54
CA ALA A 161 -3.97 3.39 8.10
C ALA A 161 -3.85 4.75 7.38
N PHE A 162 -4.67 5.74 7.76
CA PHE A 162 -4.62 7.10 7.23
C PHE A 162 -3.25 7.77 7.50
N GLU A 163 -2.78 7.74 8.74
CA GLU A 163 -1.48 8.34 9.11
C GLU A 163 -0.28 7.58 8.52
N LEU A 164 -0.37 6.25 8.41
CA LEU A 164 0.66 5.45 7.75
C LEU A 164 0.76 5.79 6.27
N MET A 165 -0.37 5.86 5.56
CA MET A 165 -0.39 6.25 4.15
C MET A 165 0.20 7.66 3.96
N LYS A 166 -0.13 8.60 4.85
CA LYS A 166 0.50 9.93 4.83
C LYS A 166 2.03 9.83 4.97
N SER A 167 2.49 9.10 5.98
CA SER A 167 3.92 8.90 6.23
C SER A 167 4.65 8.25 5.05
N MET A 168 4.01 7.31 4.35
CA MET A 168 4.55 6.69 3.13
C MET A 168 4.72 7.71 2.00
N ILE A 169 3.70 8.55 1.76
CA ILE A 169 3.73 9.61 0.75
C ILE A 169 4.78 10.66 1.09
N GLU A 170 4.84 11.12 2.35
CA GLU A 170 5.87 12.06 2.82
C GLU A 170 7.28 11.53 2.60
N SER A 171 7.45 10.20 2.71
CA SER A 171 8.72 9.51 2.50
C SER A 171 9.02 9.24 1.02
N GLY A 172 8.06 9.47 0.12
CA GLY A 172 8.23 9.33 -1.33
C GLY A 172 7.82 7.97 -1.90
N ALA A 173 6.92 7.22 -1.24
CA ALA A 173 6.38 5.98 -1.79
C ALA A 173 5.50 6.26 -3.02
N SER A 174 5.56 5.38 -4.01
CA SER A 174 4.82 5.48 -5.29
C SER A 174 3.53 4.65 -5.28
N ALA A 175 3.59 3.49 -4.63
CA ALA A 175 2.44 2.66 -4.32
C ALA A 175 2.55 2.12 -2.90
N VAL A 176 1.41 1.81 -2.31
CA VAL A 176 1.30 1.23 -0.98
C VAL A 176 0.29 0.10 -1.01
N HIS A 177 0.65 -1.05 -0.44
CA HIS A 177 -0.27 -2.18 -0.30
C HIS A 177 -0.77 -2.33 1.14
N PHE A 178 -2.07 -2.61 1.28
CA PHE A 178 -2.72 -2.95 2.55
C PHE A 178 -3.36 -4.33 2.43
N GLU A 179 -3.24 -5.15 3.48
CA GLU A 179 -3.84 -6.48 3.54
C GLU A 179 -5.03 -6.57 4.50
N ASP A 180 -5.85 -7.62 4.32
CA ASP A 180 -7.11 -7.86 5.03
C ASP A 180 -6.97 -8.76 6.27
N GLN A 181 -5.75 -8.93 6.79
CA GLN A 181 -5.52 -9.59 8.06
C GLN A 181 -5.77 -8.65 9.26
N LEU A 182 -6.04 -9.22 10.43
CA LEU A 182 -6.11 -8.49 11.69
C LEU A 182 -4.72 -8.00 12.12
N SER A 183 -4.52 -6.68 12.26
CA SER A 183 -3.18 -6.11 12.52
C SER A 183 -2.46 -6.66 13.75
N SER A 184 -3.18 -6.97 14.84
CA SER A 184 -2.59 -7.49 16.08
C SER A 184 -2.33 -9.00 16.07
N ALA A 185 -2.86 -9.71 15.08
CA ALA A 185 -2.63 -11.14 14.85
C ALA A 185 -2.10 -11.37 13.43
N LYS A 186 -1.46 -10.36 12.86
CA LYS A 186 -0.91 -10.40 11.50
C LYS A 186 0.13 -11.49 11.43
N LYS A 187 0.16 -12.22 10.33
CA LYS A 187 1.26 -13.14 10.02
C LYS A 187 1.67 -12.98 8.57
N CYS A 188 2.93 -13.33 8.29
CA CYS A 188 3.39 -13.53 6.93
C CYS A 188 2.42 -14.44 6.15
N GLY A 189 2.19 -14.13 4.87
CA GLY A 189 1.26 -14.84 4.00
C GLY A 189 1.43 -16.35 3.93
N HIS A 190 2.64 -16.85 4.23
CA HIS A 190 3.02 -18.26 4.18
C HIS A 190 2.90 -18.99 5.54
N LEU A 191 2.51 -18.29 6.61
CA LEU A 191 2.38 -18.87 7.96
C LEU A 191 0.92 -19.24 8.27
N GLY A 192 0.73 -20.32 9.04
CA GLY A 192 -0.60 -20.76 9.47
C GLY A 192 -1.22 -19.88 10.57
N GLY A 193 -2.54 -19.90 10.69
CA GLY A 193 -3.29 -19.17 11.72
C GLY A 193 -3.43 -17.67 11.44
N LYS A 194 -3.52 -17.29 10.16
CA LYS A 194 -3.91 -15.95 9.72
C LYS A 194 -5.38 -15.72 10.05
N VAL A 195 -5.71 -14.52 10.50
CA VAL A 195 -7.07 -14.13 10.86
C VAL A 195 -7.49 -12.96 9.98
N LEU A 196 -8.51 -13.16 9.15
CA LEU A 196 -9.10 -12.11 8.31
C LEU A 196 -9.95 -11.16 9.16
N VAL A 197 -10.00 -9.90 8.76
CA VAL A 197 -11.06 -8.96 9.18
C VAL A 197 -12.27 -9.07 8.25
N PRO A 198 -13.45 -8.55 8.62
CA PRO A 198 -14.60 -8.51 7.71
C PRO A 198 -14.27 -7.70 6.45
N THR A 199 -14.91 -8.06 5.33
CA THR A 199 -14.68 -7.40 4.04
C THR A 199 -14.86 -5.88 4.13
N GLN A 200 -15.88 -5.39 4.86
CA GLN A 200 -16.09 -3.96 5.09
C GLN A 200 -14.93 -3.29 5.84
N GLU A 201 -14.29 -3.97 6.78
CA GLU A 201 -13.18 -3.40 7.53
C GLU A 201 -11.95 -3.21 6.65
N ALA A 202 -11.65 -4.18 5.78
CA ALA A 202 -10.59 -4.06 4.78
C ALA A 202 -10.88 -2.91 3.79
N ILE A 203 -12.11 -2.81 3.29
CA ILE A 203 -12.55 -1.68 2.44
C ILE A 203 -12.35 -0.35 3.16
N ASN A 204 -12.71 -0.24 4.44
CA ASN A 204 -12.53 0.98 5.21
C ASN A 204 -11.05 1.40 5.33
N LYS A 205 -10.12 0.44 5.40
CA LYS A 205 -8.67 0.73 5.35
C LYS A 205 -8.23 1.25 3.98
N LEU A 206 -8.71 0.65 2.88
CA LEU A 206 -8.44 1.14 1.51
C LEU A 206 -8.98 2.56 1.29
N VAL A 207 -10.20 2.82 1.78
CA VAL A 207 -10.83 4.15 1.76
C VAL A 207 -10.02 5.16 2.57
N ALA A 208 -9.54 4.79 3.76
CA ALA A 208 -8.69 5.65 4.58
C ALA A 208 -7.35 5.96 3.87
N ALA A 209 -6.74 4.97 3.22
CA ALA A 209 -5.54 5.17 2.43
C ALA A 209 -5.79 6.09 1.21
N ARG A 210 -6.90 5.92 0.50
CA ARG A 210 -7.24 6.82 -0.63
C ARG A 210 -7.51 8.24 -0.14
N LEU A 211 -8.21 8.40 0.98
CA LEU A 211 -8.48 9.70 1.58
C LEU A 211 -7.17 10.41 1.95
N ALA A 212 -6.20 9.69 2.53
CA ALA A 212 -4.87 10.23 2.82
C ALA A 212 -4.16 10.72 1.54
N ALA A 213 -4.16 9.92 0.48
CA ALA A 213 -3.54 10.28 -0.80
C ALA A 213 -4.22 11.50 -1.45
N ASP A 214 -5.56 11.53 -1.45
CA ASP A 214 -6.34 12.65 -1.96
C ASP A 214 -6.09 13.91 -1.13
N VAL A 215 -6.02 13.81 0.21
CA VAL A 215 -5.68 14.94 1.10
C VAL A 215 -4.31 15.50 0.78
N MET A 216 -3.31 14.63 0.56
CA MET A 216 -1.95 15.04 0.20
C MET A 216 -1.80 15.47 -1.27
N GLY A 217 -2.81 15.26 -2.11
CA GLY A 217 -2.78 15.66 -3.52
C GLY A 217 -1.74 14.89 -4.34
N VAL A 218 -1.62 13.59 -4.08
CA VAL A 218 -0.69 12.68 -4.77
C VAL A 218 -1.45 11.49 -5.33
N PRO A 219 -1.26 11.11 -6.60
CA PRO A 219 -1.99 10.00 -7.23
C PRO A 219 -1.42 8.62 -6.87
N THR A 220 -0.96 8.44 -5.63
CA THR A 220 -0.32 7.22 -5.11
C THR A 220 -1.17 5.99 -5.43
N LEU A 221 -0.53 4.93 -5.91
CA LEU A 221 -1.24 3.71 -6.23
C LEU A 221 -1.55 2.92 -4.95
N ILE A 222 -2.77 2.42 -4.84
CA ILE A 222 -3.22 1.58 -3.71
C ILE A 222 -3.39 0.16 -4.21
N ILE A 223 -2.75 -0.78 -3.52
CA ILE A 223 -2.84 -2.20 -3.83
C ILE A 223 -3.63 -2.87 -2.70
N ALA A 224 -4.75 -3.52 -3.04
CA ALA A 224 -5.51 -4.32 -2.07
C ALA A 224 -5.01 -5.76 -2.09
N ARG A 225 -4.39 -6.17 -0.99
CA ARG A 225 -3.97 -7.54 -0.77
C ARG A 225 -5.05 -8.31 -0.01
N THR A 226 -5.32 -9.54 -0.43
CA THR A 226 -6.13 -10.51 0.33
C THR A 226 -5.32 -11.74 0.68
N ASP A 227 -5.46 -12.20 1.93
CA ASP A 227 -4.82 -13.40 2.46
C ASP A 227 -5.78 -14.62 2.53
N ALA A 228 -6.98 -14.47 1.97
CA ALA A 228 -8.08 -15.43 2.05
C ALA A 228 -7.82 -16.80 1.38
N ASP A 229 -6.77 -16.92 0.56
CA ASP A 229 -6.39 -18.22 -0.02
C ASP A 229 -5.99 -19.23 1.06
N ALA A 230 -5.28 -18.78 2.11
CA ALA A 230 -4.78 -19.65 3.18
C ALA A 230 -5.31 -19.29 4.59
N ALA A 231 -5.93 -18.11 4.78
CA ALA A 231 -6.47 -17.73 6.07
C ALA A 231 -7.78 -18.47 6.37
N ASN A 232 -7.77 -19.33 7.40
CA ASN A 232 -8.90 -20.16 7.80
C ASN A 232 -9.70 -19.62 9.00
N LEU A 233 -9.42 -18.38 9.41
CA LEU A 233 -10.09 -17.69 10.51
C LEU A 233 -10.56 -16.29 10.07
N ILE A 234 -11.68 -15.83 10.61
CA ILE A 234 -12.18 -14.45 10.48
C ILE A 234 -12.65 -13.92 11.83
N THR A 235 -12.48 -12.63 12.09
CA THR A 235 -12.83 -12.03 13.38
C THR A 235 -14.33 -11.96 13.66
N SER A 236 -15.17 -11.82 12.62
CA SER A 236 -16.60 -11.57 12.76
C SER A 236 -17.38 -12.00 11.51
N ASP A 237 -18.66 -12.36 11.70
CA ASP A 237 -19.64 -12.74 10.67
C ASP A 237 -20.60 -11.61 10.28
N ILE A 238 -20.32 -10.39 10.75
CA ILE A 238 -21.21 -9.24 10.60
C ILE A 238 -21.48 -8.89 9.14
N ASP A 239 -20.48 -9.07 8.27
CA ASP A 239 -20.53 -8.76 6.85
C ASP A 239 -21.16 -9.90 6.05
N GLU A 240 -22.26 -9.63 5.36
CA GLU A 240 -23.01 -10.63 4.61
C GLU A 240 -22.18 -11.31 3.51
N ARG A 241 -21.21 -10.59 2.92
CA ARG A 241 -20.32 -11.13 1.88
C ARG A 241 -19.50 -12.31 2.40
N ASP A 242 -19.09 -12.25 3.67
CA ASP A 242 -18.22 -13.24 4.30
C ASP A 242 -18.99 -14.48 4.77
N ARG A 243 -20.30 -14.37 5.06
CA ARG A 243 -21.10 -15.43 5.68
C ARG A 243 -21.10 -16.75 4.92
N LYS A 244 -21.05 -16.71 3.58
CA LYS A 244 -21.02 -17.90 2.72
C LYS A 244 -19.75 -18.76 2.90
N PHE A 245 -18.70 -18.19 3.50
CA PHE A 245 -17.46 -18.90 3.79
C PHE A 245 -17.39 -19.41 5.24
N ILE A 246 -18.30 -18.99 6.12
CA ILE A 246 -18.24 -19.37 7.54
C ILE A 246 -18.63 -20.83 7.73
N MET A 247 -17.77 -21.57 8.44
CA MET A 247 -17.93 -23.00 8.66
C MET A 247 -18.65 -23.28 9.98
N GLY A 248 -19.98 -23.35 9.91
CA GLY A 248 -20.82 -23.71 11.06
C GLY A 248 -20.81 -22.66 12.18
N ASN A 249 -21.14 -23.10 13.40
CA ASN A 249 -21.26 -22.22 14.57
C ASN A 249 -20.11 -22.38 15.58
N GLU A 250 -19.15 -23.27 15.31
CA GLU A 250 -17.99 -23.48 16.18
C GLU A 250 -17.04 -22.29 16.06
N ARG A 251 -16.46 -21.88 17.20
CA ARG A 251 -15.52 -20.77 17.30
C ARG A 251 -14.24 -21.20 18.00
N THR A 252 -13.16 -20.46 17.76
CA THR A 252 -11.92 -20.61 18.54
C THR A 252 -12.12 -20.11 19.98
N SER A 253 -11.15 -20.39 20.87
CA SER A 253 -11.16 -19.89 22.26
C SER A 253 -11.16 -18.35 22.35
N GLU A 254 -10.55 -17.69 21.37
CA GLU A 254 -10.50 -16.23 21.22
C GLU A 254 -11.81 -15.66 20.66
N GLY A 255 -12.70 -16.52 20.17
CA GLY A 255 -13.99 -16.15 19.60
C GLY A 255 -13.98 -15.91 18.08
N PHE A 256 -12.93 -16.30 17.36
CA PHE A 256 -12.89 -16.22 15.90
C PHE A 256 -13.76 -17.30 15.24
N TYR A 257 -14.26 -17.00 14.05
CA TYR A 257 -14.99 -17.95 13.22
C TYR A 257 -14.04 -18.69 12.29
N TYR A 258 -14.30 -19.99 12.09
CA TYR A 258 -13.65 -20.75 11.03
C TYR A 258 -14.25 -20.40 9.67
N VAL A 259 -13.41 -20.28 8.64
CA VAL A 259 -13.84 -20.03 7.27
C VAL A 259 -13.24 -21.04 6.30
N LYS A 260 -14.00 -21.35 5.24
CA LYS A 260 -13.52 -22.09 4.07
C LYS A 260 -12.61 -21.17 3.26
N ASN A 261 -11.32 -21.28 3.52
CA ASN A 261 -10.26 -20.58 2.78
C ASN A 261 -10.13 -21.11 1.34
N GLY A 262 -9.43 -20.36 0.51
CA GLY A 262 -9.04 -20.74 -0.85
C GLY A 262 -9.41 -19.69 -1.88
N VAL A 263 -9.10 -20.00 -3.14
CA VAL A 263 -9.27 -19.11 -4.29
C VAL A 263 -10.69 -18.53 -4.41
N GLU A 264 -11.74 -19.29 -4.08
CA GLU A 264 -13.12 -18.78 -4.10
C GLU A 264 -13.32 -17.58 -3.15
N GLN A 265 -12.74 -17.66 -1.94
CA GLN A 265 -12.78 -16.57 -0.97
C GLN A 265 -11.89 -15.41 -1.41
N GLY A 266 -10.70 -15.70 -1.94
CA GLY A 266 -9.80 -14.70 -2.51
C GLY A 266 -10.41 -13.90 -3.67
N ILE A 267 -11.12 -14.57 -4.58
CA ILE A 267 -11.85 -13.92 -5.68
C ILE A 267 -12.93 -12.99 -5.13
N ASP A 268 -13.74 -13.45 -4.17
CA ASP A 268 -14.84 -12.66 -3.61
C ASP A 268 -14.35 -11.39 -2.91
N ARG A 269 -13.25 -11.52 -2.16
CA ARG A 269 -12.51 -10.43 -1.53
C ARG A 269 -11.97 -9.46 -2.57
N GLY A 270 -11.25 -9.97 -3.58
CA GLY A 270 -10.70 -9.18 -4.68
C GLY A 270 -11.76 -8.38 -5.42
N LEU A 271 -12.90 -8.99 -5.76
CA LEU A 271 -14.03 -8.30 -6.40
C LEU A 271 -14.62 -7.20 -5.50
N SER A 272 -14.69 -7.43 -4.19
CA SER A 272 -15.15 -6.42 -3.23
C SER A 272 -14.17 -5.26 -3.07
N TYR A 273 -12.87 -5.50 -3.28
CA TYR A 273 -11.80 -4.50 -3.14
C TYR A 273 -11.55 -3.72 -4.44
N ALA A 274 -11.91 -4.28 -5.60
CA ALA A 274 -11.66 -3.71 -6.92
C ALA A 274 -12.07 -2.24 -7.07
N PRO A 275 -13.23 -1.78 -6.57
CA PRO A 275 -13.61 -0.37 -6.70
C PRO A 275 -12.71 0.59 -5.90
N TYR A 276 -11.97 0.11 -4.90
CA TYR A 276 -11.24 0.95 -3.95
C TYR A 276 -9.72 0.89 -4.12
N ALA A 277 -9.21 0.08 -5.05
CA ALA A 277 -7.79 -0.16 -5.27
C ALA A 277 -7.41 -0.03 -6.75
N ASP A 278 -6.14 0.32 -7.00
CA ASP A 278 -5.58 0.40 -8.35
C ASP A 278 -5.09 -0.97 -8.85
N LEU A 279 -4.65 -1.83 -7.92
CA LEU A 279 -4.28 -3.22 -8.19
C LEU A 279 -4.85 -4.15 -7.12
N LEU A 280 -5.09 -5.40 -7.49
CA LEU A 280 -5.46 -6.48 -6.59
C LEU A 280 -4.31 -7.48 -6.46
N TRP A 281 -4.12 -8.01 -5.27
CA TRP A 281 -3.14 -9.04 -4.97
C TRP A 281 -3.78 -10.12 -4.11
N MET A 282 -3.89 -11.34 -4.63
CA MET A 282 -4.23 -12.50 -3.81
C MET A 282 -2.93 -13.18 -3.41
N GLU A 283 -2.63 -13.21 -2.11
CA GLU A 283 -1.44 -13.89 -1.62
C GLU A 283 -1.58 -15.40 -1.85
N THR A 284 -0.54 -16.02 -2.41
CA THR A 284 -0.48 -17.47 -2.66
C THR A 284 0.78 -18.05 -2.04
N SER A 285 0.68 -19.27 -1.51
CA SER A 285 1.83 -19.99 -0.95
C SER A 285 2.54 -20.89 -1.96
N THR A 286 1.90 -21.11 -3.12
CA THR A 286 2.40 -21.93 -4.22
C THR A 286 2.27 -21.14 -5.53
N PRO A 287 3.36 -20.95 -6.29
CA PRO A 287 3.35 -20.24 -7.56
C PRO A 287 2.63 -21.01 -8.68
#